data_AF-A0A9X0YLB9-F1
#
_entry.id   AF-A0A9X0YLB9-F1
#
_cell.length_a   1.000
_cell.length_b   1.000
_cell.length_c   1.000
_cell.angle_alpha   90.00
_cell.angle_beta   90.00
_cell.angle_gamma   90.00
#
_symmetry.space_group_name_H-M   'P 1'
#
loop_
_entity.id
_entity.type
_entity.pdbx_description
1 polymer ?
#
loop_
_entity_poly.entity_id
_entity_poly.type
_entity_poly.pdbx_seq_one_letter_code
_entity_poly.pdbx_strand_id
1 'polypeptide(L)'
;MIHYNTIYSYISIVLITMSLLSCKQENSNEMVYSKFAEIHSSTIYISKDKQQEFAVFVHPENDNGYITVHDVKANTDFILKRIASSDGITYKSEDDYTLWTKGSEFSWSKDGNLITSGHLKTAEIEIEKTEEISKFNSANYGNYVSSDYDKKDDGYDWTAVMVKPIDDFKSKITIRSRADKKSGTCTFDAIVNVMNSNTLKVTENNTIILFSFNNQSVTISTDPETESDALMYFCSGGANLVGNYNKLQGDLDTIQMDKTGYFKSLTYNDIIYNIEEKEGLLSVHPIGLDFEYSDVYPVHGEIINVEIDDLNNDMFPEILVYTTSGTDKRGDVFGFSVNNEKSISKITVAKTSELKEANSGYYGHDEYAMVEGTFIQRFPIYENNQYTGKTRQIQYKLEDTETLLKHLVLDKVVEY
;
A
#
# COMPACT_ATOMS: atom_id res chain seq x y z
N MET A 1 -59.26 65.25 24.17
CA MET A 1 -60.45 64.52 23.69
C MET A 1 -60.32 63.10 24.25
N ILE A 2 -61.02 62.75 25.34
CA ILE A 2 -62.40 62.21 25.33
C ILE A 2 -62.39 60.88 24.54
N HIS A 3 -62.73 59.68 25.03
CA HIS A 3 -63.57 59.24 26.16
C HIS A 3 -63.14 57.83 26.62
N TYR A 4 -63.45 57.56 27.89
CA TYR A 4 -63.56 56.27 28.57
C TYR A 4 -64.53 55.28 27.89
N ASN A 5 -64.28 53.97 28.08
CA ASN A 5 -65.22 52.92 28.53
C ASN A 5 -64.62 51.52 28.26
N THR A 6 -64.73 50.46 29.07
CA THR A 6 -65.37 50.17 30.36
C THR A 6 -65.05 48.71 30.75
N ILE A 7 -64.91 48.47 32.06
CA ILE A 7 -65.53 47.37 32.84
C ILE A 7 -64.95 45.92 32.82
N TYR A 8 -64.44 45.54 34.01
CA TYR A 8 -64.57 44.28 34.80
C TYR A 8 -64.21 42.92 34.15
N SER A 9 -63.70 41.90 34.84
CA SER A 9 -63.19 41.63 36.18
C SER A 9 -62.73 40.16 36.20
N TYR A 10 -61.72 39.86 37.02
CA TYR A 10 -61.39 38.58 37.67
C TYR A 10 -61.57 37.25 36.90
N ILE A 11 -60.49 36.45 36.82
CA ILE A 11 -60.36 35.21 37.61
C ILE A 11 -58.92 34.65 37.47
N SER A 12 -58.46 34.16 38.61
CA SER A 12 -57.16 33.62 39.03
C SER A 12 -56.62 32.40 38.25
N ILE A 13 -55.32 32.12 38.48
CA ILE A 13 -54.64 30.79 38.42
C ILE A 13 -54.32 30.34 36.97
N VAL A 14 -53.07 30.08 36.53
CA VAL A 14 -52.01 29.18 37.02
C VAL A 14 -50.65 29.66 36.49
N LEU A 15 -49.60 29.67 37.31
CA LEU A 15 -48.21 29.77 36.86
C LEU A 15 -47.81 28.43 36.24
N ILE A 16 -47.65 28.38 34.91
CA ILE A 16 -47.10 27.21 34.21
C ILE A 16 -45.58 27.25 34.36
N THR A 17 -45.07 26.53 35.35
CA THR A 17 -43.69 26.03 35.33
C THR A 17 -43.63 24.89 34.32
N MET A 18 -43.00 25.11 33.16
CA MET A 18 -42.62 24.02 32.26
C MET A 18 -41.47 23.23 32.89
N SER A 19 -41.83 22.28 33.76
CA SER A 19 -40.98 21.16 34.12
C SER A 19 -41.13 20.09 33.03
N LEU A 20 -40.00 19.79 32.40
CA LEU A 20 -39.73 18.70 31.48
C LEU A 20 -40.42 17.39 31.93
N LEU A 21 -41.17 16.74 31.02
CA LEU A 21 -41.30 15.28 30.85
C LEU A 21 -42.38 14.92 29.81
N SER A 22 -41.95 14.61 28.59
CA SER A 22 -42.64 13.78 27.57
C SER A 22 -41.71 13.72 26.35
N CYS A 23 -41.44 12.62 25.67
CA CYS A 23 -41.97 11.27 25.71
C CYS A 23 -40.79 10.31 25.60
N LYS A 24 -40.93 9.17 26.27
CA LYS A 24 -40.17 7.97 25.99
C LYS A 24 -40.61 7.51 24.59
N GLN A 25 -39.76 7.74 23.59
CA GLN A 25 -39.81 7.03 22.33
C GLN A 25 -38.53 6.21 22.28
N GLU A 26 -38.69 4.90 22.46
CA GLU A 26 -37.69 3.91 22.09
C GLU A 26 -37.40 4.11 20.60
N ASN A 27 -36.35 4.86 20.28
CA ASN A 27 -35.64 4.69 19.03
C ASN A 27 -34.48 3.78 19.34
N SER A 28 -34.67 2.52 18.94
CA SER A 28 -33.63 1.52 18.74
C SER A 28 -32.34 2.15 18.24
N ASN A 29 -31.24 1.80 18.91
CA ASN A 29 -29.90 1.87 18.35
C ASN A 29 -29.90 1.16 16.99
N GLU A 30 -30.12 1.90 15.91
CA GLU A 30 -29.44 1.58 14.66
C GLU A 30 -28.09 2.28 14.75
N MET A 31 -27.10 1.53 15.24
CA MET A 31 -25.72 1.72 14.79
C MET A 31 -25.81 1.81 13.27
N VAL A 32 -25.59 3.00 12.74
CA VAL A 32 -25.28 3.16 11.32
C VAL A 32 -24.05 2.29 11.11
N TYR A 33 -24.27 1.10 10.56
CA TYR A 33 -23.24 0.26 10.00
C TYR A 33 -22.59 1.10 8.91
N SER A 34 -21.56 1.86 9.28
CA SER A 34 -20.63 2.46 8.34
C SER A 34 -20.01 1.28 7.63
N LYS A 35 -20.46 1.09 6.40
CA LYS A 35 -19.97 0.14 5.40
C LYS A 35 -18.44 0.13 5.49
N PHE A 36 -17.89 -0.94 6.06
CA PHE A 36 -16.45 -1.16 6.15
C PHE A 36 -15.88 -0.99 4.75
N ALA A 37 -14.95 -0.05 4.60
CA ALA A 37 -14.12 0.05 3.42
C ALA A 37 -13.40 -1.30 3.24
N GLU A 38 -13.31 -1.80 2.02
CA GLU A 38 -12.63 -3.05 1.69
C GLU A 38 -11.15 -2.95 2.08
N ILE A 39 -10.85 -3.45 3.28
CA ILE A 39 -9.49 -3.71 3.71
C ILE A 39 -9.16 -5.10 3.15
N HIS A 40 -8.07 -5.23 2.39
CA HIS A 40 -7.56 -6.53 1.95
C HIS A 40 -6.55 -7.05 2.98
N SER A 41 -6.64 -8.32 3.34
CA SER A 41 -5.84 -8.89 4.42
C SER A 41 -4.38 -8.96 4.01
N SER A 42 -3.48 -8.44 4.84
CA SER A 42 -2.03 -8.60 4.66
C SER A 42 -1.61 -10.07 4.82
N THR A 43 -2.35 -10.82 5.65
CA THR A 43 -1.99 -12.19 6.05
C THR A 43 -3.26 -13.00 6.33
N ILE A 44 -3.34 -14.24 5.82
CA ILE A 44 -4.43 -15.17 6.19
C ILE A 44 -3.84 -16.38 6.91
N TYR A 45 -4.33 -16.60 8.13
CA TYR A 45 -3.99 -17.78 8.91
C TYR A 45 -5.15 -18.79 8.90
N ILE A 46 -4.80 -20.07 8.85
CA ILE A 46 -5.76 -21.17 8.93
C ILE A 46 -5.42 -22.08 10.11
N SER A 47 -6.43 -22.36 10.91
CA SER A 47 -6.35 -23.31 12.03
C SER A 47 -5.94 -24.72 11.56
N LYS A 48 -5.29 -25.49 12.44
CA LYS A 48 -4.79 -26.85 12.12
C LYS A 48 -5.88 -27.81 11.63
N ASP A 49 -7.11 -27.64 12.10
CA ASP A 49 -8.28 -28.45 11.71
C ASP A 49 -8.96 -27.92 10.43
N LYS A 50 -8.46 -26.81 9.87
CA LYS A 50 -8.98 -26.11 8.69
C LYS A 50 -10.42 -25.62 8.86
N GLN A 51 -10.92 -25.47 10.08
CA GLN A 51 -12.31 -25.06 10.34
C GLN A 51 -12.47 -23.55 10.55
N GLN A 52 -11.37 -22.84 10.77
CA GLN A 52 -11.37 -21.43 11.09
C GLN A 52 -10.20 -20.70 10.42
N GLU A 53 -10.52 -19.53 9.87
CA GLU A 53 -9.59 -18.65 9.18
C GLU A 53 -9.61 -17.26 9.81
N PHE A 54 -8.43 -16.67 9.90
CA PHE A 54 -8.23 -15.33 10.42
C PHE A 54 -7.53 -14.49 9.37
N ALA A 55 -8.27 -13.52 8.84
CA ALA A 55 -7.74 -12.50 7.96
C ALA A 55 -7.21 -11.35 8.81
N VAL A 56 -5.91 -11.10 8.72
CA VAL A 56 -5.24 -10.03 9.46
C VAL A 56 -5.03 -8.85 8.53
N PHE A 57 -5.43 -7.68 9.00
CA PHE A 57 -5.29 -6.41 8.31
C PHE A 57 -4.42 -5.50 9.17
N VAL A 58 -3.28 -5.09 8.61
CA VAL A 58 -2.44 -4.05 9.22
C VAL A 58 -3.02 -2.70 8.82
N HIS A 59 -3.23 -1.82 9.80
CA HIS A 59 -3.71 -0.46 9.54
C HIS A 59 -2.51 0.47 9.35
N PRO A 60 -2.22 0.92 8.12
CA PRO A 60 -1.10 1.83 7.86
C PRO A 60 -1.29 3.22 8.50
N GLU A 61 -2.53 3.59 8.85
CA GLU A 61 -2.88 4.90 9.40
C GLU A 61 -2.67 5.03 10.93
N ASN A 62 -1.97 4.09 11.57
CA ASN A 62 -1.69 4.18 13.00
C ASN A 62 -0.26 3.75 13.33
N ASP A 63 0.60 4.74 13.62
CA ASP A 63 1.96 4.60 14.19
C ASP A 63 2.01 3.83 15.55
N ASN A 64 0.88 3.29 16.01
CA ASN A 64 0.67 2.72 17.34
C ASN A 64 0.61 1.19 17.38
N GLY A 65 0.84 0.51 16.25
CA GLY A 65 0.92 -0.97 16.19
C GLY A 65 -0.42 -1.69 16.36
N TYR A 66 -1.50 -1.16 15.77
CA TYR A 66 -2.83 -1.81 15.77
C TYR A 66 -3.07 -2.64 14.49
N ILE A 67 -3.81 -3.73 14.65
CA ILE A 67 -4.29 -4.58 13.56
C ILE A 67 -5.79 -4.84 13.72
N THR A 68 -6.47 -5.16 12.61
CA THR A 68 -7.76 -5.86 12.65
C THR A 68 -7.54 -7.33 12.36
N VAL A 69 -8.15 -8.19 13.16
CA VAL A 69 -8.26 -9.62 12.90
C VAL A 69 -9.74 -9.92 12.63
N HIS A 70 -10.04 -10.39 11.43
CA HIS A 70 -11.38 -10.86 11.07
C HIS A 70 -11.44 -12.38 11.19
N ASP A 71 -12.29 -12.87 12.09
CA ASP A 71 -12.66 -14.28 12.17
C ASP A 71 -13.71 -14.58 11.10
N VAL A 72 -13.29 -15.26 10.02
CA VAL A 72 -14.15 -15.53 8.85
C VAL A 72 -15.37 -16.37 9.22
N LYS A 73 -15.21 -17.32 10.16
CA LYS A 73 -16.30 -18.22 10.56
C LYS A 73 -17.34 -17.51 11.41
N ALA A 74 -16.88 -16.68 12.34
CA ALA A 74 -17.75 -15.90 13.20
C ALA A 74 -18.27 -14.61 12.53
N ASN A 75 -17.68 -14.22 11.40
CA ASN A 75 -17.90 -12.95 10.73
C ASN A 75 -17.82 -11.77 11.71
N THR A 76 -16.72 -11.74 12.48
CA THR A 76 -16.51 -10.78 13.57
C THR A 76 -15.11 -10.20 13.49
N ASP A 77 -15.01 -8.89 13.65
CA ASP A 77 -13.75 -8.15 13.67
C ASP A 77 -13.27 -7.88 15.08
N PHE A 78 -11.97 -8.01 15.28
CA PHE A 78 -11.29 -7.69 16.52
C PHE A 78 -10.20 -6.67 16.25
N ILE A 79 -10.21 -5.56 16.99
CA ILE A 79 -9.14 -4.56 16.97
C ILE A 79 -8.14 -4.94 18.06
N LEU A 80 -6.89 -5.16 17.69
CA LEU A 80 -5.84 -5.56 18.63
C LEU A 80 -4.66 -4.60 18.55
N LYS A 81 -4.02 -4.36 19.70
CA LYS A 81 -2.79 -3.58 19.81
C LYS A 81 -1.59 -4.49 20.08
N ARG A 82 -0.45 -4.21 19.45
CA ARG A 82 0.81 -4.90 19.76
C ARG A 82 1.19 -4.69 21.23
N ILE A 83 1.61 -5.77 21.89
CA ILE A 83 2.16 -5.77 23.25
C ILE A 83 3.54 -6.44 23.27
N ALA A 84 4.35 -6.10 24.27
CA ALA A 84 5.68 -6.69 24.45
C ALA A 84 5.56 -8.21 24.68
N SER A 85 6.40 -8.98 23.99
CA SER A 85 6.49 -10.44 24.10
C SER A 85 7.95 -10.87 24.19
N SER A 86 8.23 -11.94 24.92
CA SER A 86 9.58 -12.52 25.02
C SER A 86 9.94 -13.42 23.83
N ASP A 87 8.95 -13.80 23.02
CA ASP A 87 9.10 -14.63 21.82
C ASP A 87 7.93 -14.39 20.87
N GLY A 88 8.19 -14.26 19.57
CA GLY A 88 7.17 -13.90 18.57
C GLY A 88 6.58 -12.49 18.75
N ILE A 89 5.49 -12.21 18.02
CA ILE A 89 4.73 -10.96 18.12
C ILE A 89 3.38 -11.26 18.74
N THR A 90 2.97 -10.44 19.71
CA THR A 90 1.67 -10.57 20.38
C THR A 90 0.85 -9.31 20.18
N TYR A 91 -0.40 -9.48 19.77
CA TYR A 91 -1.41 -8.43 19.73
C TYR A 91 -2.53 -8.78 20.70
N LYS A 92 -3.10 -7.77 21.37
CA LYS A 92 -4.16 -7.96 22.36
C LYS A 92 -5.27 -6.93 22.20
N SER A 93 -6.54 -7.36 22.29
CA SER A 93 -7.72 -6.49 22.28
C SER A 93 -8.07 -5.98 23.69
N GLU A 94 -8.97 -5.00 23.78
CA GLU A 94 -9.57 -4.59 25.06
C GLU A 94 -10.36 -5.73 25.73
N ASP A 95 -11.02 -6.58 24.93
CA ASP A 95 -11.77 -7.75 25.42
C ASP A 95 -10.90 -9.01 25.64
N ASP A 96 -9.60 -8.82 25.92
CA ASP A 96 -8.63 -9.88 26.26
C ASP A 96 -8.45 -11.01 25.20
N TYR A 97 -8.84 -10.76 23.94
CA TYR A 97 -8.42 -11.60 22.82
C TYR A 97 -6.95 -11.35 22.50
N THR A 98 -6.21 -12.42 22.25
CA THR A 98 -4.78 -12.36 21.94
C THR A 98 -4.48 -13.13 20.66
N LEU A 99 -3.86 -12.45 19.69
CA LEU A 99 -3.19 -13.06 18.55
C LEU A 99 -1.70 -13.12 18.84
N TRP A 100 -1.11 -14.31 18.77
CA TRP A 100 0.35 -14.48 18.80
C TRP A 100 0.83 -15.08 17.49
N THR A 101 1.89 -14.53 16.92
CA THR A 101 2.49 -14.99 15.66
C THR A 101 4.00 -15.20 15.79
N LYS A 102 4.54 -16.18 15.06
CA LYS A 102 5.98 -16.41 14.94
C LYS A 102 6.30 -17.07 13.60
N GLY A 103 6.85 -16.31 12.66
CA GLY A 103 7.04 -16.77 11.28
C GLY A 103 5.71 -17.17 10.65
N SER A 104 5.57 -18.43 10.24
CA SER A 104 4.32 -18.94 9.64
C SER A 104 3.30 -19.46 10.64
N GLU A 105 3.57 -19.44 11.95
CA GLU A 105 2.69 -19.98 12.99
C GLU A 105 1.83 -18.88 13.63
N PHE A 106 0.61 -19.24 14.04
CA PHE A 106 -0.23 -18.37 14.87
C PHE A 106 -0.95 -19.13 15.99
N SER A 107 -1.36 -18.38 17.01
CA SER A 107 -2.38 -18.80 17.97
C SER A 107 -3.37 -17.69 18.27
N TRP A 108 -4.63 -18.08 18.48
CA TRP A 108 -5.73 -17.21 18.86
C TRP A 108 -6.26 -17.66 20.22
N SER A 109 -6.40 -16.73 21.17
CA SER A 109 -6.78 -17.03 22.56
C SER A 109 -7.66 -15.93 23.15
N LYS A 110 -8.39 -16.26 24.21
CA LYS A 110 -9.18 -15.31 25.01
C LYS A 110 -8.95 -15.57 26.49
N ASP A 111 -8.71 -14.52 27.28
CA ASP A 111 -8.45 -14.63 28.72
C ASP A 111 -7.28 -15.59 29.04
N GLY A 112 -6.29 -15.67 28.15
CA GLY A 112 -5.15 -16.59 28.23
C GLY A 112 -5.47 -18.05 27.89
N ASN A 113 -6.72 -18.40 27.57
CA ASN A 113 -7.11 -19.74 27.14
C ASN A 113 -7.00 -19.85 25.61
N LEU A 114 -6.22 -20.82 25.14
CA LEU A 114 -6.07 -21.10 23.71
C LEU A 114 -7.41 -21.50 23.09
N ILE A 115 -7.85 -20.76 22.07
CA ILE A 115 -9.01 -21.10 21.26
C ILE A 115 -8.57 -21.98 20.10
N THR A 116 -7.57 -21.53 19.32
CA THR A 116 -7.04 -22.31 18.20
C THR A 116 -5.60 -21.90 17.86
N SER A 117 -4.94 -22.74 17.05
CA SER A 117 -3.60 -22.47 16.50
C SER A 117 -3.50 -23.02 15.09
N GLY A 118 -2.52 -22.56 14.33
CA GLY A 118 -2.29 -23.03 12.97
C GLY A 118 -1.21 -22.27 12.24
N HIS A 119 -1.37 -22.16 10.92
CA HIS A 119 -0.30 -21.69 10.04
C HIS A 119 -0.82 -20.74 8.94
N LEU A 120 0.11 -20.04 8.28
CA LEU A 120 -0.16 -19.21 7.12
C LEU A 120 -0.78 -20.02 5.96
N LYS A 121 -1.81 -19.49 5.31
CA LYS A 121 -2.64 -20.21 4.31
C LYS A 121 -2.06 -20.28 2.88
N THR A 122 -0.93 -19.66 2.53
CA THR A 122 -0.52 -19.48 1.12
C THR A 122 -0.25 -20.79 0.34
N ALA A 123 -1.25 -21.26 -0.41
CA ALA A 123 -1.33 -21.51 -1.85
C ALA A 123 -2.64 -22.29 -2.12
N GLU A 124 -3.38 -21.92 -3.16
CA GLU A 124 -4.75 -22.37 -3.54
C GLU A 124 -5.91 -21.66 -2.82
N ILE A 125 -6.44 -20.65 -3.51
CA ILE A 125 -7.75 -20.08 -3.27
C ILE A 125 -8.77 -21.02 -3.94
N GLU A 126 -9.38 -21.93 -3.18
CA GLU A 126 -10.70 -22.47 -3.55
C GLU A 126 -11.77 -21.48 -3.07
N ILE A 127 -12.35 -20.78 -4.03
CA ILE A 127 -13.41 -19.78 -3.87
C ILE A 127 -14.75 -20.52 -3.72
N GLU A 128 -15.39 -20.44 -2.55
CA GLU A 128 -16.83 -20.70 -2.44
C GLU A 128 -17.57 -19.54 -1.76
N LYS A 129 -17.76 -18.45 -2.53
CA LYS A 129 -19.06 -17.80 -2.76
C LYS A 129 -18.91 -16.75 -3.86
N THR A 130 -19.69 -16.90 -4.91
CA THR A 130 -19.66 -16.08 -6.13
C THR A 130 -20.21 -14.68 -5.87
N GLU A 131 -19.35 -13.76 -5.45
CA GLU A 131 -19.39 -12.40 -5.99
C GLU A 131 -18.47 -12.42 -7.22
N GLU A 132 -18.95 -11.95 -8.37
CA GLU A 132 -18.09 -11.83 -9.56
C GLU A 132 -16.90 -10.94 -9.19
N ILE A 133 -15.69 -11.51 -9.14
CA ILE A 133 -14.45 -10.73 -9.06
C ILE A 133 -14.48 -9.78 -10.25
N SER A 134 -14.73 -8.51 -9.98
CA SER A 134 -14.83 -7.49 -11.02
C SER A 134 -13.45 -7.28 -11.64
N LYS A 135 -13.23 -7.86 -12.81
CA LYS A 135 -12.03 -7.60 -13.60
C LYS A 135 -12.02 -6.16 -14.08
N PHE A 136 -10.85 -5.56 -14.14
CA PHE A 136 -10.72 -4.22 -14.73
C PHE A 136 -11.07 -4.26 -16.21
N ASN A 137 -11.89 -3.30 -16.65
CA ASN A 137 -12.31 -3.21 -18.04
C ASN A 137 -11.10 -2.90 -18.91
N SER A 138 -10.73 -3.83 -19.80
CA SER A 138 -9.56 -3.69 -20.67
C SER A 138 -9.65 -2.51 -21.62
N ALA A 139 -10.85 -2.00 -21.88
CA ALA A 139 -11.04 -0.76 -22.64
C ALA A 139 -10.51 0.48 -21.90
N ASN A 140 -10.23 0.41 -20.59
CA ASN A 140 -9.67 1.52 -19.83
C ASN A 140 -8.12 1.58 -19.88
N TYR A 141 -7.45 0.57 -20.46
CA TYR A 141 -6.01 0.66 -20.71
C TYR A 141 -5.69 1.65 -21.83
N GLY A 142 -4.52 2.29 -21.72
CA GLY A 142 -4.03 3.26 -22.68
C GLY A 142 -3.47 4.53 -22.04
N ASN A 143 -3.37 5.58 -22.84
CA ASN A 143 -2.81 6.86 -22.45
C ASN A 143 -3.93 7.90 -22.31
N TYR A 144 -3.82 8.74 -21.29
CA TYR A 144 -4.71 9.85 -21.03
C TYR A 144 -3.88 11.11 -20.84
N VAL A 145 -4.41 12.27 -21.23
CA VAL A 145 -3.67 13.53 -21.24
C VAL A 145 -4.52 14.67 -20.68
N SER A 146 -3.86 15.64 -20.05
CA SER A 146 -4.52 16.85 -19.58
C SER A 146 -5.06 17.69 -20.75
N SER A 147 -5.98 18.61 -20.47
CA SER A 147 -6.70 19.39 -21.48
C SER A 147 -5.83 20.25 -22.40
N ASP A 148 -4.62 20.60 -21.98
CA ASP A 148 -3.71 21.46 -22.77
C ASP A 148 -2.75 20.67 -23.66
N TYR A 149 -2.81 19.34 -23.67
CA TYR A 149 -1.96 18.50 -24.50
C TYR A 149 -2.06 18.80 -26.01
N ASP A 150 -3.23 19.16 -26.51
CA ASP A 150 -3.42 19.53 -27.93
C ASP A 150 -2.63 20.79 -28.32
N LYS A 151 -2.21 21.60 -27.34
CA LYS A 151 -1.40 22.81 -27.53
C LYS A 151 0.08 22.58 -27.18
N LYS A 152 0.54 21.33 -27.06
CA LYS A 152 1.93 21.01 -26.72
C LYS A 152 2.96 21.68 -27.64
N ASP A 153 2.66 21.79 -28.93
CA ASP A 153 3.56 22.40 -29.92
C ASP A 153 3.69 23.92 -29.74
N ASP A 154 2.68 24.56 -29.12
CA ASP A 154 2.71 25.98 -28.75
C ASP A 154 3.48 26.25 -27.44
N GLY A 155 3.99 25.21 -26.78
CA GLY A 155 4.75 25.35 -25.54
C GLY A 155 3.94 25.21 -24.26
N TYR A 156 2.68 24.78 -24.33
CA TYR A 156 1.85 24.56 -23.14
C TYR A 156 2.36 23.38 -22.31
N ASP A 157 2.18 23.48 -21.00
CA ASP A 157 2.38 22.36 -20.09
C ASP A 157 1.29 21.32 -20.27
N TRP A 158 1.66 20.07 -20.13
CA TRP A 158 0.73 18.96 -20.17
C TRP A 158 1.24 17.82 -19.29
N THR A 159 0.32 16.97 -18.86
CA THR A 159 0.58 15.78 -18.04
C THR A 159 -0.14 14.60 -18.66
N ALA A 160 0.54 13.47 -18.74
CA ALA A 160 0.00 12.21 -19.24
C ALA A 160 -0.11 11.17 -18.12
N VAL A 161 -1.17 10.37 -18.17
CA VAL A 161 -1.42 9.20 -17.33
C VAL A 161 -1.43 7.98 -18.24
N MET A 162 -0.50 7.06 -18.01
CA MET A 162 -0.36 5.81 -18.76
C MET A 162 -0.83 4.66 -17.88
N VAL A 163 -1.75 3.85 -18.40
CA VAL A 163 -2.38 2.74 -17.67
C VAL A 163 -2.11 1.43 -18.40
N LYS A 164 -1.36 0.54 -17.77
CA LYS A 164 -0.95 -0.75 -18.35
C LYS A 164 -1.42 -1.92 -17.47
N PRO A 165 -1.85 -3.04 -18.06
CA PRO A 165 -2.18 -4.25 -17.30
C PRO A 165 -0.92 -4.86 -16.66
N ILE A 166 -1.06 -5.39 -15.45
CA ILE A 166 -0.09 -6.32 -14.86
C ILE A 166 -0.70 -7.73 -14.83
N ASP A 167 -1.87 -7.85 -14.20
CA ASP A 167 -2.68 -9.07 -14.13
C ASP A 167 -4.17 -8.72 -13.99
N ASP A 168 -5.02 -9.69 -13.64
CA ASP A 168 -6.47 -9.50 -13.49
C ASP A 168 -6.86 -8.56 -12.33
N PHE A 169 -5.96 -8.33 -11.38
CA PHE A 169 -6.18 -7.61 -10.12
C PHE A 169 -5.31 -6.37 -9.97
N LYS A 170 -4.28 -6.21 -10.81
CA LYS A 170 -3.30 -5.11 -10.72
C LYS A 170 -3.02 -4.45 -12.06
N SER A 171 -2.71 -3.17 -11.98
CA SER A 171 -2.27 -2.36 -13.12
C SER A 171 -1.09 -1.47 -12.74
N LYS A 172 -0.31 -1.05 -13.72
CA LYS A 172 0.73 -0.04 -13.56
C LYS A 172 0.19 1.31 -14.02
N ILE A 173 0.26 2.31 -13.14
CA ILE A 173 0.05 3.72 -13.46
C ILE A 173 1.40 4.40 -13.54
N THR A 174 1.63 5.13 -14.62
CA THR A 174 2.78 6.03 -14.78
C THR A 174 2.25 7.40 -15.17
N ILE A 175 2.62 8.44 -14.41
CA ILE A 175 2.27 9.83 -14.70
C ILE A 175 3.54 10.61 -14.97
N ARG A 176 3.55 11.35 -16.07
CA ARG A 176 4.68 12.20 -16.48
C ARG A 176 4.16 13.52 -17.04
N SER A 177 4.80 14.61 -16.65
CA SER A 177 4.63 15.90 -17.30
C SER A 177 5.58 16.09 -18.47
N ARG A 178 5.27 17.09 -19.30
CA ARG A 178 6.21 17.70 -20.24
C ARG A 178 7.49 18.14 -19.51
N ALA A 179 8.67 17.89 -20.08
CA ALA A 179 9.96 18.28 -19.51
C ALA A 179 11.05 18.73 -20.50
N ASP A 180 10.73 18.99 -21.78
CA ASP A 180 11.71 19.43 -22.80
C ASP A 180 12.18 20.88 -22.65
N LYS A 181 11.31 21.78 -22.18
CA LYS A 181 11.60 23.23 -22.05
C LYS A 181 11.95 23.65 -20.63
N LYS A 182 11.42 22.96 -19.63
CA LYS A 182 11.61 23.16 -18.19
C LYS A 182 11.42 21.83 -17.47
N SER A 183 11.80 21.75 -16.20
CA SER A 183 11.56 20.54 -15.40
C SER A 183 10.08 20.15 -15.39
N GLY A 184 9.82 18.84 -15.43
CA GLY A 184 8.47 18.29 -15.34
C GLY A 184 7.79 18.69 -14.03
N THR A 185 6.48 18.94 -14.10
CA THR A 185 5.69 19.34 -12.94
C THR A 185 5.26 18.16 -12.08
N CYS A 186 4.87 17.03 -12.66
CA CYS A 186 4.36 15.88 -11.93
C CYS A 186 5.00 14.59 -12.44
N THR A 187 5.46 13.75 -11.52
CA THR A 187 6.11 12.48 -11.80
C THR A 187 5.66 11.46 -10.74
N PHE A 188 5.03 10.36 -11.18
CA PHE A 188 4.46 9.36 -10.28
C PHE A 188 4.45 7.98 -10.95
N ASP A 189 4.80 6.93 -10.21
CA ASP A 189 4.59 5.54 -10.58
C ASP A 189 3.97 4.76 -9.43
N ALA A 190 3.01 3.90 -9.75
CA ALA A 190 2.43 2.98 -8.77
C ALA A 190 1.94 1.69 -9.41
N ILE A 191 2.00 0.61 -8.62
CA ILE A 191 1.18 -0.58 -8.84
C ILE A 191 -0.13 -0.34 -8.10
N VAL A 192 -1.22 -0.32 -8.86
CA VAL A 192 -2.56 -0.04 -8.35
C VAL A 192 -3.42 -1.30 -8.39
N ASN A 193 -4.28 -1.47 -7.40
CA ASN A 193 -5.19 -2.60 -7.29
C ASN A 193 -6.54 -2.28 -7.96
N VAL A 194 -7.18 -3.30 -8.51
CA VAL A 194 -8.52 -3.19 -9.11
C VAL A 194 -9.55 -3.18 -7.99
N MET A 195 -10.26 -2.07 -7.83
CA MET A 195 -11.38 -1.96 -6.89
C MET A 195 -12.70 -2.37 -7.57
N ASN A 196 -12.88 -2.00 -8.84
CA ASN A 196 -13.97 -2.49 -9.67
C ASN A 196 -13.62 -2.36 -11.16
N SER A 197 -14.55 -2.69 -12.05
CA SER A 197 -14.33 -2.67 -13.51
C SER A 197 -13.86 -1.31 -14.06
N ASN A 198 -14.13 -0.21 -13.36
CA ASN A 198 -13.80 1.14 -13.80
C ASN A 198 -13.03 1.95 -12.74
N THR A 199 -12.55 1.34 -11.66
CA THR A 199 -11.78 2.07 -10.66
C THR A 199 -10.58 1.28 -10.20
N LEU A 200 -9.42 1.94 -10.23
CA LEU A 200 -8.19 1.46 -9.62
C LEU A 200 -7.91 2.26 -8.35
N LYS A 201 -7.28 1.62 -7.38
CA LYS A 201 -6.97 2.18 -6.07
C LYS A 201 -5.52 1.87 -5.68
N VAL A 202 -4.85 2.83 -5.08
CA VAL A 202 -3.58 2.63 -4.36
C VAL A 202 -3.56 3.48 -3.12
N THR A 203 -2.81 3.05 -2.11
CA THR A 203 -2.50 3.86 -0.94
C THR A 203 -1.03 4.23 -1.01
N GLU A 204 -0.73 5.53 -1.05
CA GLU A 204 0.64 6.07 -1.07
C GLU A 204 0.73 7.15 0.01
N ASN A 205 1.74 7.08 0.88
CA ASN A 205 1.94 8.02 2.00
C ASN A 205 0.65 8.27 2.80
N ASN A 206 -0.02 7.18 3.21
CA ASN A 206 -1.31 7.19 3.92
C ASN A 206 -2.47 7.89 3.19
N THR A 207 -2.30 8.20 1.91
CA THR A 207 -3.36 8.78 1.07
C THR A 207 -3.90 7.71 0.13
N ILE A 208 -5.21 7.48 0.17
CA ILE A 208 -5.88 6.64 -0.81
C ILE A 208 -6.07 7.45 -2.10
N ILE A 209 -5.48 6.99 -3.18
CA ILE A 209 -5.60 7.56 -4.52
C ILE A 209 -6.54 6.68 -5.35
N LEU A 210 -7.56 7.30 -5.93
CA LEU A 210 -8.53 6.67 -6.81
C LEU A 210 -8.33 7.12 -8.25
N PHE A 211 -8.28 6.17 -9.17
CA PHE A 211 -8.30 6.38 -10.61
C PHE A 211 -9.64 5.89 -11.16
N SER A 212 -10.56 6.81 -11.38
CA SER A 212 -11.92 6.52 -11.82
C SER A 212 -12.07 6.73 -13.32
N PHE A 213 -12.40 5.67 -14.03
CA PHE A 213 -12.44 5.64 -15.48
C PHE A 213 -13.86 5.74 -16.01
N ASN A 214 -13.99 6.42 -17.14
CA ASN A 214 -15.05 6.19 -18.10
C ASN A 214 -14.41 5.90 -19.46
N ASN A 215 -15.22 5.55 -20.46
CA ASN A 215 -14.72 5.16 -21.80
C ASN A 215 -13.84 6.23 -22.50
N GLN A 216 -13.85 7.48 -22.02
CA GLN A 216 -13.19 8.63 -22.65
C GLN A 216 -12.22 9.36 -21.72
N SER A 217 -12.18 9.08 -20.42
CA SER A 217 -11.31 9.81 -19.49
C SER A 217 -11.01 9.02 -18.22
N VAL A 218 -9.97 9.45 -17.52
CA VAL A 218 -9.66 9.04 -16.14
C VAL A 218 -9.67 10.27 -15.25
N THR A 219 -10.35 10.16 -14.11
CA THR A 219 -10.32 11.14 -13.03
C THR A 219 -9.44 10.61 -11.91
N ILE A 220 -8.48 11.43 -11.48
CA ILE A 220 -7.63 11.16 -10.31
C ILE A 220 -8.19 11.96 -9.13
N SER A 221 -8.47 11.29 -8.02
CA SER A 221 -8.98 11.88 -6.78
C SER A 221 -8.43 11.15 -5.55
N THR A 222 -8.76 11.63 -4.35
CA THR A 222 -8.47 10.96 -3.08
C THR A 222 -9.74 10.42 -2.43
N ASP A 223 -9.59 9.50 -1.49
CA ASP A 223 -10.66 9.01 -0.61
C ASP A 223 -10.30 9.31 0.86
N PRO A 224 -10.94 10.28 1.54
CA PRO A 224 -11.97 11.19 1.06
C PRO A 224 -11.42 12.34 0.17
N GLU A 225 -12.28 12.96 -0.65
CA GLU A 225 -11.89 14.05 -1.58
C GLU A 225 -11.24 15.27 -0.90
N THR A 226 -11.49 15.47 0.41
CA THR A 226 -10.92 16.57 1.20
C THR A 226 -9.41 16.49 1.37
N GLU A 227 -8.80 15.35 1.03
CA GLU A 227 -7.35 15.12 1.10
C GLU A 227 -6.66 15.37 -0.25
N SER A 228 -7.32 16.02 -1.21
CA SER A 228 -6.78 16.30 -2.55
C SER A 228 -5.41 16.99 -2.55
N ASP A 229 -5.13 17.80 -1.54
CA ASP A 229 -3.87 18.53 -1.40
C ASP A 229 -2.68 17.59 -1.12
N ALA A 230 -2.92 16.38 -0.60
CA ALA A 230 -1.88 15.37 -0.44
C ALA A 230 -1.28 14.92 -1.77
N LEU A 231 -2.01 15.04 -2.89
CA LEU A 231 -1.46 14.69 -4.20
C LEU A 231 -0.55 15.78 -4.79
N MET A 232 -0.44 16.94 -4.13
CA MET A 232 0.56 17.95 -4.49
C MET A 232 1.99 17.47 -4.25
N TYR A 233 2.22 16.52 -3.32
CA TYR A 233 3.55 15.99 -3.03
C TYR A 233 4.19 15.26 -4.20
N PHE A 234 3.39 14.73 -5.13
CA PHE A 234 3.87 14.08 -6.36
C PHE A 234 4.12 15.08 -7.50
N CYS A 235 3.98 16.37 -7.20
CA CYS A 235 4.09 17.46 -8.14
C CYS A 235 4.95 18.62 -7.58
N SER A 236 5.32 19.54 -8.46
CA SER A 236 6.11 20.74 -8.15
C SER A 236 5.46 21.98 -8.75
N GLY A 237 5.88 23.16 -8.28
CA GLY A 237 5.40 24.44 -8.80
C GLY A 237 3.91 24.73 -8.53
N GLY A 238 3.32 24.10 -7.51
CA GLY A 238 1.90 24.23 -7.15
C GLY A 238 0.95 23.39 -8.00
N ALA A 239 1.46 22.47 -8.83
CA ALA A 239 0.65 21.50 -9.55
C ALA A 239 0.12 20.40 -8.61
N ASN A 240 -0.88 19.66 -9.09
CA ASN A 240 -1.54 18.57 -8.38
C ASN A 240 -1.92 17.47 -9.39
N LEU A 241 -1.88 16.20 -8.97
CA LEU A 241 -2.38 15.07 -9.77
C LEU A 241 -3.90 15.04 -9.88
N VAL A 242 -4.63 15.67 -8.95
CA VAL A 242 -6.10 15.71 -8.99
C VAL A 242 -6.58 16.38 -10.26
N GLY A 243 -7.45 15.70 -11.01
CA GLY A 243 -7.98 16.23 -12.25
C GLY A 243 -8.57 15.17 -13.17
N ASN A 244 -9.08 15.64 -14.30
CA ASN A 244 -9.61 14.80 -15.36
C ASN A 244 -8.66 14.80 -16.57
N TYR A 245 -8.34 13.61 -17.06
CA TYR A 245 -7.42 13.37 -18.16
C TYR A 245 -8.15 12.66 -19.29
N ASN A 246 -8.15 13.25 -20.48
CA ASN A 246 -8.87 12.73 -21.63
C ASN A 246 -8.08 11.60 -22.29
N LYS A 247 -8.76 10.54 -22.69
CA LYS A 247 -8.16 9.42 -23.37
C LYS A 247 -7.57 9.87 -24.71
N LEU A 248 -6.28 9.63 -24.89
CA LEU A 248 -5.58 9.97 -26.11
C LEU A 248 -5.82 8.89 -27.17
N GLN A 249 -6.20 9.33 -28.36
CA GLN A 249 -6.24 8.48 -29.55
C GLN A 249 -4.91 8.62 -30.30
N GLY A 250 -4.22 7.51 -30.54
CA GLY A 250 -2.90 7.49 -31.19
C GLY A 250 -1.73 7.54 -30.22
N ASP A 251 -0.58 7.92 -30.74
CA ASP A 251 0.69 7.85 -30.01
C ASP A 251 0.89 9.06 -29.08
N LEU A 252 1.37 8.78 -27.87
CA LEU A 252 1.78 9.81 -26.92
C LEU A 252 3.09 10.45 -27.38
N ASP A 253 3.21 11.77 -27.23
CA ASP A 253 4.45 12.50 -27.47
C ASP A 253 5.45 12.18 -26.36
N THR A 254 6.29 11.19 -26.65
CA THR A 254 7.36 10.80 -25.74
C THR A 254 8.57 11.71 -25.84
N ILE A 255 8.70 12.55 -26.89
CA ILE A 255 9.88 13.40 -27.11
C ILE A 255 9.89 14.53 -26.09
N GLN A 256 8.75 15.20 -25.90
CA GLN A 256 8.62 16.32 -24.97
C GLN A 256 8.42 15.89 -23.51
N MET A 257 8.18 14.61 -23.27
CA MET A 257 7.87 14.03 -21.96
C MET A 257 9.11 13.91 -21.07
N ASP A 258 8.89 14.01 -19.75
CA ASP A 258 9.87 13.60 -18.74
C ASP A 258 10.37 12.17 -18.99
N LYS A 259 11.69 12.01 -18.87
CA LYS A 259 12.46 10.80 -19.16
C LYS A 259 12.77 9.97 -17.92
N THR A 260 12.33 10.41 -16.73
CA THR A 260 12.41 9.61 -15.52
C THR A 260 11.74 8.25 -15.76
N GLY A 261 12.52 7.17 -15.66
CA GLY A 261 12.07 5.82 -15.98
C GLY A 261 11.29 5.18 -14.85
N TYR A 262 11.59 5.54 -13.61
CA TYR A 262 10.82 5.18 -12.43
C TYR A 262 10.92 6.25 -11.34
N PHE A 263 9.83 6.51 -10.63
CA PHE A 263 9.83 7.35 -9.44
C PHE A 263 8.89 6.81 -8.36
N LYS A 264 9.38 6.69 -7.13
CA LYS A 264 8.54 6.45 -5.95
C LYS A 264 8.97 7.35 -4.81
N SER A 265 8.01 7.91 -4.09
CA SER A 265 8.23 8.70 -2.89
C SER A 265 7.66 7.94 -1.70
N LEU A 266 8.52 7.57 -0.75
CA LEU A 266 8.15 6.77 0.42
C LEU A 266 8.39 7.59 1.69
N THR A 267 7.42 7.60 2.59
CA THR A 267 7.56 8.22 3.91
C THR A 267 7.86 7.16 4.98
N TYR A 268 8.84 7.44 5.83
CA TYR A 268 9.06 6.69 7.08
C TYR A 268 9.37 7.68 8.19
N ASN A 269 8.60 7.62 9.29
CA ASN A 269 8.48 8.70 10.26
C ASN A 269 8.16 10.04 9.54
N ASP A 270 8.92 11.10 9.81
CA ASP A 270 8.75 12.43 9.19
C ASP A 270 9.71 12.67 8.01
N ILE A 271 10.36 11.62 7.48
CA ILE A 271 11.35 11.72 6.41
C ILE A 271 10.78 11.13 5.12
N ILE A 272 10.95 11.86 4.02
CA ILE A 272 10.54 11.43 2.69
C ILE A 272 11.77 10.93 1.93
N TYR A 273 11.68 9.76 1.33
CA TYR A 273 12.71 9.19 0.47
C TYR A 273 12.20 9.13 -0.96
N ASN A 274 12.84 9.90 -1.85
CA ASN A 274 12.58 9.85 -3.28
C ASN A 274 13.52 8.86 -3.94
N ILE A 275 12.96 7.80 -4.51
CA ILE A 275 13.67 6.79 -5.29
C ILE A 275 13.41 7.06 -6.76
N GLU A 276 14.45 7.48 -7.47
CA GLU A 276 14.38 7.83 -8.88
C GLU A 276 15.32 6.96 -9.70
N GLU A 277 14.82 6.40 -10.81
CA GLU A 277 15.65 5.87 -11.88
C GLU A 277 15.56 6.78 -13.11
N LYS A 278 16.73 7.20 -13.58
CA LYS A 278 16.87 8.06 -14.75
C LYS A 278 18.06 7.62 -15.58
N GLU A 279 17.82 7.35 -16.86
CA GLU A 279 18.86 6.93 -17.81
C GLU A 279 19.65 5.68 -17.37
N GLY A 280 18.99 4.74 -16.69
CA GLY A 280 19.58 3.51 -16.15
C GLY A 280 20.30 3.69 -14.82
N LEU A 281 20.21 4.86 -14.19
CA LEU A 281 20.85 5.17 -12.91
C LEU A 281 19.79 5.36 -11.83
N LEU A 282 19.86 4.52 -10.79
CA LEU A 282 19.05 4.59 -9.58
C LEU A 282 19.69 5.50 -8.54
N SER A 283 18.87 6.35 -7.93
CA SER A 283 19.25 7.25 -6.85
C SER A 283 18.23 7.19 -5.73
N VAL A 284 18.67 7.51 -4.51
CA VAL A 284 17.81 7.68 -3.33
C VAL A 284 18.09 9.06 -2.75
N HIS A 285 17.08 9.90 -2.66
CA HIS A 285 17.22 11.26 -2.14
C HIS A 285 16.31 11.45 -0.92
N PRO A 286 16.87 11.52 0.30
CA PRO A 286 16.09 11.86 1.48
C PRO A 286 15.78 13.37 1.52
N ILE A 287 14.58 13.71 1.95
CA ILE A 287 14.11 15.07 2.20
C ILE A 287 13.78 15.17 3.70
N GLY A 288 14.31 16.19 4.36
CA GLY A 288 14.17 16.39 5.81
C GLY A 288 15.40 15.99 6.62
N LEU A 289 16.47 15.53 5.97
CA LEU A 289 17.75 15.21 6.61
C LEU A 289 18.82 16.28 6.34
N ASP A 290 19.71 16.50 7.31
CA ASP A 290 20.79 17.51 7.26
C ASP A 290 22.02 17.08 6.43
N PHE A 291 21.89 16.02 5.62
CA PHE A 291 22.94 15.55 4.71
C PHE A 291 22.38 15.25 3.33
N GLU A 292 23.23 15.38 2.32
CA GLU A 292 22.90 14.96 0.96
C GLU A 292 23.44 13.54 0.74
N TYR A 293 22.56 12.64 0.26
CA TYR A 293 22.98 11.37 -0.32
C TYR A 293 22.95 11.50 -1.84
N SER A 294 24.10 11.25 -2.49
CA SER A 294 24.27 11.51 -3.93
C SER A 294 24.78 10.30 -4.72
N ASP A 295 24.92 9.14 -4.08
CA ASP A 295 25.36 7.94 -4.78
C ASP A 295 24.28 7.47 -5.75
N VAL A 296 24.72 7.01 -6.92
CA VAL A 296 23.87 6.46 -7.97
C VAL A 296 24.35 5.07 -8.37
N TYR A 297 23.43 4.20 -8.75
CA TYR A 297 23.71 2.80 -9.06
C TYR A 297 23.15 2.43 -10.42
N PRO A 298 23.93 1.74 -11.28
CA PRO A 298 23.41 1.23 -12.53
C PRO A 298 22.34 0.17 -12.23
N VAL A 299 21.16 0.34 -12.83
CA VAL A 299 20.08 -0.65 -12.80
C VAL A 299 20.03 -1.38 -14.13
N HIS A 300 19.96 -2.71 -14.03
CA HIS A 300 19.70 -3.58 -15.16
C HIS A 300 18.27 -4.14 -15.03
N GLY A 301 17.44 -3.87 -16.04
CA GLY A 301 16.04 -4.28 -16.05
C GLY A 301 15.07 -3.18 -15.66
N GLU A 302 13.80 -3.55 -15.53
CA GLU A 302 12.70 -2.66 -15.11
C GLU A 302 12.56 -2.71 -13.58
N ILE A 303 12.44 -1.55 -12.93
CA ILE A 303 12.05 -1.47 -11.53
C ILE A 303 10.56 -1.82 -11.41
N ILE A 304 10.25 -2.84 -10.61
CA ILE A 304 8.88 -3.35 -10.44
C ILE A 304 8.22 -2.87 -9.15
N ASN A 305 8.99 -2.65 -8.08
CA ASN A 305 8.47 -2.07 -6.83
C ASN A 305 9.63 -1.53 -5.98
N VAL A 306 9.28 -0.70 -5.01
CA VAL A 306 10.16 -0.26 -3.92
C VAL A 306 9.39 -0.33 -2.61
N GLU A 307 10.02 -0.90 -1.59
CA GLU A 307 9.46 -1.06 -0.24
C GLU A 307 10.42 -0.47 0.80
N ILE A 308 9.85 -0.02 1.91
CA ILE A 308 10.55 0.56 3.06
C ILE A 308 10.04 -0.09 4.34
N ASP A 309 10.95 -0.57 5.19
CA ASP A 309 10.64 -1.16 6.51
C ASP A 309 11.90 -1.12 7.39
N ASP A 310 11.74 -1.21 8.70
CA ASP A 310 12.85 -1.34 9.65
C ASP A 310 13.14 -2.83 9.91
N LEU A 311 14.11 -3.38 9.18
CA LEU A 311 14.35 -4.83 9.15
C LEU A 311 15.09 -5.33 10.39
N ASN A 312 15.90 -4.49 11.04
CA ASN A 312 16.65 -4.85 12.25
C ASN A 312 16.07 -4.27 13.55
N ASN A 313 14.94 -3.55 13.49
CA ASN A 313 14.29 -2.86 14.61
C ASN A 313 15.22 -1.84 15.29
N ASP A 314 16.04 -1.13 14.50
CA ASP A 314 16.96 -0.08 15.01
C ASP A 314 16.36 1.34 14.94
N MET A 315 15.09 1.44 14.55
CA MET A 315 14.32 2.67 14.29
C MET A 315 14.68 3.40 13.00
N PHE A 316 15.65 2.93 12.24
CA PHE A 316 16.02 3.48 10.94
C PHE A 316 15.61 2.52 9.81
N PRO A 317 15.03 3.05 8.72
CA PRO A 317 14.49 2.18 7.70
C PRO A 317 15.58 1.62 6.78
N GLU A 318 15.29 0.43 6.26
CA GLU A 318 15.85 -0.10 5.04
C GLU A 318 14.89 0.12 3.85
N ILE A 319 15.45 0.48 2.71
CA ILE A 319 14.75 0.65 1.44
C ILE A 319 15.24 -0.43 0.48
N LEU A 320 14.33 -1.25 -0.05
CA LEU A 320 14.66 -2.24 -1.08
C LEU A 320 13.95 -1.93 -2.40
N VAL A 321 14.73 -1.86 -3.47
CA VAL A 321 14.28 -1.65 -4.85
C VAL A 321 14.37 -2.98 -5.59
N TYR A 322 13.23 -3.44 -6.13
CA TYR A 322 13.15 -4.70 -6.85
C TYR A 322 13.14 -4.45 -8.35
N THR A 323 13.96 -5.20 -9.07
CA THR A 323 14.04 -5.13 -10.53
C THR A 323 13.71 -6.46 -11.15
N THR A 324 13.34 -6.45 -12.43
CA THR A 324 13.18 -7.66 -13.24
C THR A 324 13.83 -7.47 -14.60
N SER A 325 14.46 -8.51 -15.13
CA SER A 325 15.16 -8.46 -16.42
C SER A 325 15.01 -9.76 -17.20
N GLY A 326 15.20 -9.68 -18.52
CA GLY A 326 15.16 -10.84 -19.40
C GLY A 326 13.76 -11.41 -19.64
N THR A 327 13.69 -12.46 -20.45
CA THR A 327 12.43 -13.15 -20.79
C THR A 327 11.92 -14.04 -19.66
N ASP A 328 12.84 -14.51 -18.80
CA ASP A 328 12.60 -15.29 -17.60
C ASP A 328 12.23 -14.41 -16.39
N LYS A 329 12.14 -13.09 -16.57
CA LYS A 329 11.79 -12.14 -15.51
C LYS A 329 12.65 -12.32 -14.25
N ARG A 330 13.96 -12.54 -14.45
CA ARG A 330 14.90 -12.73 -13.34
C ARG A 330 15.03 -11.44 -12.53
N GLY A 331 14.83 -11.57 -11.23
CA GLY A 331 14.85 -10.46 -10.30
C GLY A 331 16.24 -10.10 -9.79
N ASP A 332 16.41 -8.83 -9.42
CA ASP A 332 17.56 -8.31 -8.65
C ASP A 332 17.06 -7.33 -7.58
N VAL A 333 17.86 -7.11 -6.54
CA VAL A 333 17.48 -6.30 -5.38
C VAL A 333 18.60 -5.31 -5.05
N PHE A 334 18.25 -4.03 -5.01
CA PHE A 334 19.13 -2.98 -4.50
C PHE A 334 18.63 -2.56 -3.14
N GLY A 335 19.46 -2.73 -2.11
CA GLY A 335 19.11 -2.34 -0.76
C GLY A 335 19.90 -1.14 -0.26
N PHE A 336 19.26 -0.32 0.56
CA PHE A 336 19.82 0.86 1.20
C PHE A 336 19.41 0.87 2.67
N SER A 337 20.34 1.16 3.56
CA SER A 337 20.07 1.33 4.98
C SER A 337 20.36 2.76 5.39
N VAL A 338 19.41 3.38 6.09
CA VAL A 338 19.58 4.70 6.68
C VAL A 338 20.29 4.53 8.03
N ASN A 339 21.41 5.21 8.23
CA ASN A 339 22.23 5.04 9.43
C ASN A 339 22.14 6.30 10.30
N ASN A 340 21.42 6.20 11.42
CA ASN A 340 21.27 7.27 12.41
C ASN A 340 20.84 8.62 11.81
N GLU A 341 20.06 8.61 10.71
CA GLU A 341 19.65 9.80 9.96
C GLU A 341 20.81 10.72 9.52
N LYS A 342 22.03 10.16 9.45
CA LYS A 342 23.28 10.90 9.13
C LYS A 342 23.95 10.45 7.85
N SER A 343 23.62 9.26 7.39
CA SER A 343 24.16 8.68 6.15
C SER A 343 23.26 7.58 5.63
N ILE A 344 23.40 7.24 4.36
CA ILE A 344 22.80 6.05 3.75
C ILE A 344 23.94 5.16 3.26
N SER A 345 23.83 3.86 3.51
CA SER A 345 24.77 2.86 3.01
C SER A 345 24.06 1.82 2.15
N LYS A 346 24.75 1.25 1.17
CA LYS A 346 24.22 0.15 0.38
C LYS A 346 24.22 -1.14 1.20
N ILE A 347 23.12 -1.88 1.13
CA ILE A 347 23.01 -3.24 1.67
C ILE A 347 23.54 -4.22 0.62
N THR A 348 24.38 -5.15 1.06
CA THR A 348 24.78 -6.27 0.21
C THR A 348 23.69 -7.32 0.23
N VAL A 349 23.12 -7.62 -0.94
CA VAL A 349 22.12 -8.68 -1.12
C VAL A 349 22.73 -9.81 -1.94
N ALA A 350 22.75 -11.03 -1.37
CA ALA A 350 23.27 -12.19 -2.08
C ALA A 350 22.37 -12.56 -3.26
N LYS A 351 22.95 -12.80 -4.43
CA LYS A 351 22.16 -13.24 -5.59
C LYS A 351 21.67 -14.65 -5.38
N THR A 352 20.45 -14.96 -5.81
CA THR A 352 19.90 -16.33 -5.70
C THR A 352 20.82 -17.37 -6.31
N SER A 353 21.49 -17.05 -7.43
CA SER A 353 22.48 -17.93 -8.07
C SER A 353 23.67 -18.31 -7.18
N GLU A 354 24.02 -17.47 -6.21
CA GLU A 354 25.15 -17.64 -5.28
C GLU A 354 24.75 -18.45 -4.04
N LEU A 355 23.45 -18.60 -3.77
CA LEU A 355 22.90 -19.34 -2.63
C LEU A 355 22.82 -20.84 -2.94
N LYS A 356 23.84 -21.60 -2.55
CA LYS A 356 23.92 -23.06 -2.79
C LYS A 356 22.69 -23.83 -2.30
N GLU A 357 22.07 -23.37 -1.23
CA GLU A 357 20.93 -24.01 -0.58
C GLU A 357 19.59 -23.69 -1.27
N ALA A 358 19.56 -22.67 -2.15
CA ALA A 358 18.32 -22.16 -2.73
C ALA A 358 18.32 -22.05 -4.27
N ASN A 359 19.48 -22.18 -4.94
CA ASN A 359 19.60 -21.93 -6.38
C ASN A 359 19.12 -23.08 -7.29
N SER A 360 18.91 -24.29 -6.75
CA SER A 360 18.55 -25.46 -7.54
C SER A 360 17.17 -25.33 -8.17
N GLY A 361 17.08 -25.31 -9.51
CA GLY A 361 15.81 -25.13 -10.23
C GLY A 361 15.31 -23.68 -10.28
N TYR A 362 16.13 -22.71 -9.90
CA TYR A 362 15.81 -21.29 -10.04
C TYR A 362 15.83 -20.83 -11.50
N TYR A 363 14.74 -20.19 -11.96
CA TYR A 363 14.59 -19.72 -13.33
C TYR A 363 13.87 -18.35 -13.43
N GLY A 364 14.12 -17.46 -12.46
CA GLY A 364 13.48 -16.14 -12.42
C GLY A 364 12.03 -16.20 -11.94
N HIS A 365 11.19 -15.29 -12.45
CA HIS A 365 9.82 -15.07 -11.97
C HIS A 365 9.74 -14.77 -10.47
N ASP A 366 10.67 -13.92 -10.02
CA ASP A 366 10.79 -13.55 -8.62
C ASP A 366 9.63 -12.66 -8.17
N GLU A 367 9.10 -12.99 -7.01
CA GLU A 367 8.20 -12.14 -6.22
C GLU A 367 8.91 -11.75 -4.93
N TYR A 368 8.79 -10.49 -4.55
CA TYR A 368 9.47 -9.91 -3.40
C TYR A 368 8.47 -9.24 -2.46
N ALA A 369 8.77 -9.27 -1.16
CA ALA A 369 8.04 -8.52 -0.16
C ALA A 369 8.88 -8.35 1.12
N MET A 370 8.73 -7.22 1.80
CA MET A 370 9.04 -7.05 3.21
C MET A 370 7.82 -7.42 4.03
N VAL A 371 8.00 -8.34 4.99
CA VAL A 371 6.95 -8.79 5.89
C VAL A 371 7.52 -8.90 7.29
N GLU A 372 7.05 -8.06 8.21
CA GLU A 372 7.38 -8.11 9.64
C GLU A 372 8.90 -8.09 9.90
N GLY A 373 9.63 -7.12 9.33
CA GLY A 373 11.09 -7.01 9.48
C GLY A 373 11.88 -8.13 8.79
N THR A 374 11.22 -8.93 7.94
CA THR A 374 11.85 -9.99 7.15
C THR A 374 11.70 -9.69 5.68
N PHE A 375 12.80 -9.78 4.93
CA PHE A 375 12.74 -9.72 3.48
C PHE A 375 12.49 -11.10 2.89
N ILE A 376 11.50 -11.22 2.01
CA ILE A 376 11.06 -12.47 1.41
C ILE A 376 11.25 -12.40 -0.11
N GLN A 377 11.80 -13.47 -0.67
CA GLN A 377 11.82 -13.75 -2.10
C GLN A 377 11.10 -15.08 -2.37
N ARG A 378 10.25 -15.12 -3.38
CA ARG A 378 9.58 -16.34 -3.85
C ARG A 378 9.81 -16.51 -5.34
N PHE A 379 9.92 -17.76 -5.77
CA PHE A 379 9.97 -18.08 -7.20
C PHE A 379 9.50 -19.52 -7.47
N PRO A 380 8.94 -19.79 -8.66
CA PRO A 380 8.61 -21.14 -9.09
C PRO A 380 9.86 -22.01 -9.27
N ILE A 381 9.76 -23.29 -8.91
CA ILE A 381 10.85 -24.27 -9.05
C ILE A 381 10.70 -25.00 -10.39
N TYR A 382 11.80 -25.08 -11.14
CA TYR A 382 11.86 -25.77 -12.44
C TYR A 382 12.78 -26.99 -12.41
N GLU A 383 12.39 -28.03 -13.13
CA GLU A 383 13.21 -29.20 -13.44
C GLU A 383 13.15 -29.46 -14.95
N ASN A 384 14.30 -29.59 -15.62
CA ASN A 384 14.37 -29.76 -17.08
C ASN A 384 13.58 -28.69 -17.87
N ASN A 385 13.64 -27.42 -17.42
CA ASN A 385 12.89 -26.28 -17.97
C ASN A 385 11.36 -26.41 -17.88
N GLN A 386 10.85 -27.28 -17.00
CA GLN A 386 9.42 -27.42 -16.72
C GLN A 386 9.11 -27.00 -15.29
N TYR A 387 8.05 -26.22 -15.12
CA TYR A 387 7.56 -25.84 -13.80
C TYR A 387 7.11 -27.11 -13.05
N THR A 388 7.60 -27.28 -11.83
CA THR A 388 7.34 -28.47 -11.01
C THR A 388 6.01 -28.44 -10.28
N GLY A 389 5.29 -27.31 -10.31
CA GLY A 389 4.10 -27.09 -9.48
C GLY A 389 4.43 -26.55 -8.07
N LYS A 390 5.71 -26.47 -7.71
CA LYS A 390 6.16 -26.01 -6.39
C LYS A 390 6.75 -24.61 -6.44
N THR A 391 6.63 -23.91 -5.32
CA THR A 391 7.26 -22.59 -5.12
C THR A 391 8.32 -22.69 -4.03
N ARG A 392 9.46 -22.05 -4.26
CA ARG A 392 10.47 -21.85 -3.21
C ARG A 392 10.32 -20.45 -2.64
N GLN A 393 10.41 -20.36 -1.33
CA GLN A 393 10.52 -19.11 -0.59
C GLN A 393 11.87 -19.06 0.14
N ILE A 394 12.58 -17.96 -0.03
CA ILE A 394 13.75 -17.58 0.75
C ILE A 394 13.34 -16.43 1.68
N GLN A 395 13.70 -16.56 2.95
CA GLN A 395 13.60 -15.50 3.94
C GLN A 395 15.01 -15.02 4.25
N TYR A 396 15.19 -13.70 4.26
CA TYR A 396 16.42 -13.03 4.58
C TYR A 396 16.26 -12.20 5.85
N LYS A 397 17.33 -12.14 6.63
CA LYS A 397 17.45 -11.21 7.75
C LYS A 397 18.57 -10.23 7.48
N LEU A 398 18.42 -9.03 8.03
CA LEU A 398 19.48 -8.05 8.03
C LEU A 398 20.49 -8.43 9.11
N GLU A 399 21.71 -8.75 8.68
CA GLU A 399 22.84 -8.93 9.58
C GLU A 399 23.47 -7.56 9.82
N ASP A 400 23.41 -7.13 11.08
CA ASP A 400 24.06 -5.92 11.54
C ASP A 400 25.53 -6.23 11.89
N THR A 401 26.45 -5.44 11.36
CA THR A 401 27.87 -5.62 11.61
C THR A 401 28.40 -4.44 12.41
N GLU A 402 29.59 -4.55 13.00
CA GLU A 402 30.24 -3.38 13.64
C GLU A 402 30.60 -2.27 12.63
N THR A 403 30.33 -2.49 11.34
CA THR A 403 30.53 -1.53 10.25
C THR A 403 29.20 -1.04 9.69
N LEU A 404 29.18 0.09 9.00
CA LEU A 404 27.98 0.60 8.31
C LEU A 404 27.55 -0.27 7.11
N LEU A 405 28.30 -1.33 6.78
CA LEU A 405 27.97 -2.26 5.71
C LEU A 405 27.06 -3.35 6.27
N LYS A 406 25.77 -3.27 5.95
CA LYS A 406 24.77 -4.29 6.30
C LYS A 406 24.64 -5.33 5.19
N HIS A 407 24.27 -6.55 5.57
CA HIS A 407 24.09 -7.68 4.66
C HIS A 407 22.70 -8.28 4.83
N LEU A 408 21.99 -8.54 3.73
CA LEU A 408 20.82 -9.42 3.74
C LEU A 408 21.30 -10.85 3.57
N VAL A 409 21.22 -11.62 4.66
CA VAL A 409 21.69 -13.01 4.72
C VAL A 409 20.52 -13.99 4.75
N LEU A 410 20.71 -15.15 4.14
CA LEU A 410 19.72 -16.23 4.13
C LEU A 410 19.45 -16.66 5.58
N ASP A 411 18.18 -16.61 5.99
CA ASP A 411 17.70 -17.09 7.29
C ASP A 411 16.99 -18.44 7.14
N LYS A 412 16.11 -18.57 6.15
CA LYS A 412 15.29 -19.75 5.96
C LYS A 412 14.93 -20.00 4.50
N VAL A 413 14.89 -21.27 4.12
CA VAL A 413 14.35 -21.72 2.82
C VAL A 413 13.19 -22.68 3.07
N VAL A 414 12.08 -22.48 2.35
CA VAL A 414 10.88 -23.33 2.40
C VAL A 414 10.43 -23.63 0.98
N GLU A 415 9.94 -24.85 0.75
CA GLU A 415 9.25 -25.23 -0.47
C GLU A 415 7.83 -25.67 -0.13
N TYR A 416 6.88 -25.32 -0.98
CA TYR A 416 5.49 -25.73 -0.85
C TYR A 416 4.85 -26.00 -2.21
#